data_AF-A0A094H5F0-F1
#
_entry.id   AF-A0A094H5F0-F1
#
_cell.length_a   1.000
_cell.length_b   1.000
_cell.length_c   1.000
_cell.angle_alpha   90.00
_cell.angle_beta   90.00
_cell.angle_gamma   90.00
#
_symmetry.space_group_name_H-M   'P 1'
#
loop_
_entity.id
_entity.type
_entity.pdbx_description
1 polymer ?
#
loop_
_entity_poly.entity_id
_entity_poly.type
_entity_poly.pdbx_seq_one_letter_code
_entity_poly.pdbx_strand_id
1 'polypeptide(L)'
;MNVTKAPLARALLHPERFTSLRYPIRSQPLSTTLRRYADKPTPPAAAPTPTPAPEEPKPVSAADLPSPLADAPRASGKAVEQFTPKPLPRPIGLPRPPRSGENAGVDTRSWKQRRDDFVDYDKHIVKRKILTERMATPYFREWSNMRHHKGKSFVAPPRLFRADRALYFPNLQGQTLLKDAEVRDTTPVLSDKISIVSVFSSAWAEHQATSFVEPSEISADQAVQAEFAEEDGPGGVGTVFCGYAGDDGADEGCDGVAE
;
A
#
# COMPACT_ATOMS: atom_id res chain seq x y z
N MET A 1 -8.68 29.37 -51.87
CA MET A 1 -9.20 28.81 -53.15
C MET A 1 -8.42 27.54 -53.46
N ASN A 2 -9.12 26.56 -54.05
CA ASN A 2 -8.64 25.29 -54.61
C ASN A 2 -8.65 24.08 -53.66
N VAL A 3 -9.87 23.59 -53.43
CA VAL A 3 -10.21 22.25 -52.95
C VAL A 3 -10.34 21.34 -54.18
N THR A 4 -9.52 20.30 -54.30
CA THR A 4 -9.65 19.28 -55.34
C THR A 4 -10.55 18.14 -54.84
N LYS A 5 -11.74 18.04 -55.45
CA LYS A 5 -12.74 16.99 -55.20
C LYS A 5 -12.38 15.75 -56.03
N ALA A 6 -12.24 14.60 -55.38
CA ALA A 6 -12.20 13.29 -56.05
C ALA A 6 -13.64 12.73 -56.21
N PRO A 7 -13.99 12.10 -57.34
CA PRO A 7 -15.35 11.63 -57.60
C PRO A 7 -15.65 10.27 -56.96
N LEU A 8 -16.85 10.16 -56.41
CA LEU A 8 -17.50 8.96 -55.92
C LEU A 8 -17.81 8.00 -57.08
N ALA A 9 -17.17 6.83 -57.10
CA ALA A 9 -17.58 5.71 -57.94
C ALA A 9 -18.46 4.75 -57.14
N ARG A 10 -19.75 4.76 -57.47
CA ARG A 10 -20.82 3.91 -56.91
C ARG A 10 -20.80 2.58 -57.66
N ALA A 11 -20.08 1.58 -57.13
CA ALA A 11 -20.06 0.23 -57.70
C ALA A 11 -21.22 -0.61 -57.15
N LEU A 12 -21.90 -1.27 -58.08
CA LEU A 12 -23.19 -1.93 -57.94
C LEU A 12 -23.10 -3.25 -57.15
N LEU A 13 -24.16 -3.51 -56.39
CA LEU A 13 -24.45 -4.77 -55.70
C LEU A 13 -24.59 -5.91 -56.72
N HIS A 14 -23.76 -6.94 -56.61
CA HIS A 14 -24.00 -8.25 -57.20
C HIS A 14 -24.31 -9.26 -56.08
N PRO A 15 -25.52 -9.84 -56.02
CA PRO A 15 -25.83 -10.92 -55.10
C PRO A 15 -25.51 -12.27 -55.77
N GLU A 16 -24.27 -12.75 -55.63
CA GLU A 16 -23.90 -14.08 -56.10
C GLU A 16 -23.65 -15.04 -54.92
N ARG A 17 -24.65 -15.90 -54.70
CA ARG A 17 -24.55 -17.32 -54.37
C ARG A 17 -23.76 -17.69 -53.10
N PHE A 18 -24.51 -17.72 -52.00
CA PHE A 18 -24.18 -18.46 -50.79
C PHE A 18 -24.17 -19.98 -51.10
N THR A 19 -23.00 -20.53 -51.43
CA THR A 19 -22.83 -21.99 -51.53
C THR A 19 -22.46 -22.53 -50.16
N SER A 20 -23.39 -23.24 -49.53
CA SER A 20 -23.15 -23.91 -48.25
C SER A 20 -22.24 -25.13 -48.48
N LEU A 21 -20.97 -25.03 -48.09
CA LEU A 21 -20.10 -26.19 -47.95
C LEU A 21 -20.54 -27.00 -46.72
N ARG A 22 -21.29 -28.08 -46.95
CA ARG A 22 -21.56 -29.10 -45.94
C ARG A 22 -20.30 -29.94 -45.72
N TYR A 23 -19.56 -29.66 -44.65
CA TYR A 23 -18.54 -30.58 -44.15
C TYR A 23 -19.24 -31.78 -43.47
N PRO A 24 -18.90 -33.04 -43.80
CA PRO A 24 -19.38 -34.17 -43.03
C PRO A 24 -18.70 -34.15 -41.65
N ILE A 25 -19.50 -34.05 -40.59
CA ILE A 25 -19.07 -34.27 -39.22
C ILE A 25 -18.72 -35.76 -39.09
N ARG A 26 -17.43 -36.08 -39.10
CA ARG A 26 -16.94 -37.43 -38.79
C ARG A 26 -16.95 -37.60 -37.27
N SER A 27 -17.99 -38.25 -36.74
CA SER A 27 -18.03 -38.68 -35.35
C SER A 27 -16.98 -39.78 -35.13
N GLN A 28 -15.91 -39.43 -34.42
CA GLN A 28 -14.98 -40.41 -33.86
C GLN A 28 -15.63 -40.97 -32.58
N PRO A 29 -15.78 -42.30 -32.41
CA PRO A 29 -16.23 -42.86 -31.15
C PRO A 29 -15.15 -42.65 -30.10
N LEU A 30 -15.52 -42.03 -28.97
CA LEU A 30 -14.65 -41.93 -27.79
C LEU A 30 -14.42 -43.35 -27.26
N SER A 31 -13.21 -43.87 -27.46
CA SER A 31 -12.77 -45.13 -26.88
C SER A 31 -12.64 -44.96 -25.36
N THR A 32 -13.63 -45.43 -24.62
CA THR A 32 -13.60 -45.54 -23.16
C THR A 32 -12.76 -46.76 -22.77
N THR A 33 -11.44 -46.62 -22.87
CA THR A 33 -10.55 -47.56 -22.16
C THR A 33 -10.45 -47.08 -20.71
N LEU A 34 -11.01 -47.88 -19.80
CA LEU A 34 -10.79 -47.75 -18.36
C LEU A 34 -9.28 -47.72 -18.11
N ARG A 35 -8.75 -46.57 -17.72
CA ARG A 35 -7.40 -46.50 -17.14
C ARG A 35 -7.42 -47.34 -15.86
N ARG A 36 -6.72 -48.47 -15.87
CA ARG A 36 -6.35 -49.18 -14.64
C ARG A 36 -5.53 -48.20 -13.79
N TYR A 37 -6.05 -47.85 -12.61
CA TYR A 37 -5.28 -47.14 -11.60
C TYR A 37 -4.07 -48.01 -11.24
N ALA A 38 -2.88 -47.42 -11.27
CA ALA A 38 -1.68 -48.05 -10.76
C ALA A 38 -1.80 -48.12 -9.23
N ASP A 39 -1.69 -49.31 -8.67
CA ASP A 39 -1.57 -49.52 -7.24
C ASP A 39 -0.33 -48.79 -6.71
N LYS A 40 -0.54 -48.00 -5.65
CA LYS A 40 0.52 -47.24 -4.98
C LYS A 40 1.39 -48.25 -4.22
N PRO A 41 2.72 -48.32 -4.44
CA PRO A 41 3.56 -49.19 -3.64
C PRO A 41 3.58 -48.72 -2.18
N THR A 42 3.32 -49.64 -1.27
CA THR A 42 3.39 -49.49 0.18
C THR A 42 4.81 -49.09 0.60
N PRO A 43 5.00 -48.00 1.38
CA PRO A 43 6.32 -47.67 1.89
C PRO A 43 6.73 -48.68 2.99
N PRO A 44 7.96 -49.23 2.95
CA PRO A 44 8.47 -50.08 4.02
C PRO A 44 8.71 -49.28 5.30
N ALA A 45 8.57 -50.00 6.41
CA ALA A 45 8.57 -49.56 7.79
C ALA A 45 9.79 -48.70 8.18
N ALA A 46 9.51 -47.80 9.12
CA ALA A 46 10.42 -46.88 9.75
C ALA A 46 11.67 -47.55 10.36
N ALA A 47 12.84 -46.99 10.05
CA ALA A 47 14.06 -47.17 10.83
C ALA A 47 14.28 -45.92 11.71
N PRO A 48 14.81 -46.08 12.94
CA PRO A 48 14.86 -45.04 13.96
C PRO A 48 15.86 -43.92 13.63
N THR A 49 15.43 -42.70 13.96
CA THR A 49 16.16 -41.42 13.92
C THR A 49 17.52 -41.46 14.63
N PRO A 50 18.59 -40.92 14.03
CA PRO A 50 19.74 -40.45 14.79
C PRO A 50 19.42 -39.10 15.45
N THR A 51 19.75 -39.02 16.74
CA THR A 51 19.62 -37.90 17.66
C THR A 51 20.13 -36.57 17.08
N PRO A 52 19.38 -35.45 17.16
CA PRO A 52 19.89 -34.14 16.78
C PRO A 52 20.87 -33.62 17.83
N ALA A 53 22.10 -33.34 17.38
CA ALA A 53 23.06 -32.55 18.14
C ALA A 53 22.52 -31.12 18.38
N PRO A 54 22.86 -30.45 19.49
CA PRO A 54 22.39 -29.10 19.78
C PRO A 54 22.86 -28.10 18.72
N GLU A 55 21.94 -27.59 17.89
CA GLU A 55 22.21 -26.44 17.04
C GLU A 55 22.36 -25.19 17.91
N GLU A 56 23.52 -24.55 17.82
CA GLU A 56 23.74 -23.19 18.33
C GLU A 56 22.69 -22.24 17.74
N PRO A 57 22.15 -21.28 18.52
CA PRO A 57 21.12 -20.37 18.03
C PRO A 57 21.70 -19.48 16.93
N LYS A 58 21.27 -19.73 15.68
CA LYS A 58 21.45 -18.80 14.56
C LYS A 58 20.90 -17.42 15.00
N PRO A 59 21.63 -16.32 14.79
CA PRO A 59 21.12 -15.00 15.13
C PRO A 59 19.86 -14.75 14.28
N VAL A 60 18.70 -14.70 14.94
CA VAL A 60 17.42 -14.33 14.32
C VAL A 60 17.61 -12.99 13.62
N SER A 61 17.61 -13.01 12.29
CA SER A 61 17.74 -11.80 11.50
C SER A 61 16.50 -10.94 11.75
N ALA A 62 16.65 -9.62 11.83
CA ALA A 62 15.53 -8.71 12.05
C ALA A 62 14.44 -8.76 10.95
N ALA A 63 14.67 -9.53 9.88
CA ALA A 63 13.72 -9.81 8.81
C ALA A 63 12.72 -10.94 9.15
N ASP A 64 13.06 -11.86 10.07
CA ASP A 64 12.24 -13.04 10.38
C ASP A 64 11.19 -12.79 11.48
N LEU A 65 11.25 -11.62 12.15
CA LEU A 65 10.22 -11.21 13.10
C LEU A 65 8.99 -10.67 12.35
N PRO A 66 7.76 -10.95 12.84
CA PRO A 66 6.54 -10.45 12.22
C PRO A 66 6.58 -8.93 12.10
N SER A 67 6.20 -8.41 10.93
CA SER A 67 6.20 -6.97 10.69
C SER A 67 5.33 -6.28 11.75
N PRO A 68 5.83 -5.24 12.45
CA PRO A 68 5.09 -4.59 13.52
C PRO A 68 3.80 -3.90 13.03
N LEU A 69 3.66 -3.75 11.71
CA LEU A 69 2.49 -3.19 11.04
C LEU A 69 1.52 -4.26 10.53
N ALA A 70 1.76 -5.55 10.80
CA ALA A 70 0.93 -6.64 10.28
C ALA A 70 -0.50 -6.59 10.85
N ASP A 71 -0.64 -6.21 12.11
CA ASP A 71 -1.93 -6.12 12.82
C ASP A 71 -2.64 -4.78 12.59
N ALA A 72 -1.98 -3.81 11.94
CA ALA A 72 -2.52 -2.47 11.79
C ALA A 72 -3.73 -2.45 10.84
N PRO A 73 -4.82 -1.72 11.18
CA PRO A 73 -5.96 -1.55 10.29
C PRO A 73 -5.49 -0.79 9.05
N ARG A 74 -5.56 -1.45 7.89
CA ARG A 74 -5.14 -0.89 6.61
C ARG A 74 -6.33 -0.76 5.69
N ALA A 75 -6.18 0.09 4.67
CA ALA A 75 -7.08 0.11 3.55
C ALA A 75 -7.18 -1.25 2.84
N SER A 76 -6.19 -2.14 2.94
CA SER A 76 -6.23 -3.52 2.42
C SER A 76 -6.04 -4.55 3.54
N GLY A 77 -6.86 -5.61 3.58
CA GLY A 77 -6.72 -6.69 4.55
C GLY A 77 -7.99 -7.02 5.34
N LYS A 78 -7.81 -7.68 6.48
CA LYS A 78 -8.88 -8.11 7.39
C LYS A 78 -9.38 -6.90 8.19
N ALA A 79 -10.69 -6.78 8.36
CA ALA A 79 -11.27 -5.81 9.28
C ALA A 79 -10.95 -6.21 10.73
N VAL A 80 -10.64 -5.22 11.56
CA VAL A 80 -10.31 -5.41 12.98
C VAL A 80 -11.29 -4.56 13.78
N GLU A 81 -11.96 -5.16 14.76
CA GLU A 81 -12.95 -4.45 15.59
C GLU A 81 -12.32 -3.59 16.68
N GLN A 82 -11.21 -4.05 17.26
CA GLN A 82 -10.46 -3.32 18.28
C GLN A 82 -8.96 -3.41 17.96
N PHE A 83 -8.32 -2.25 17.80
CA PHE A 83 -6.90 -2.16 17.51
C PHE A 83 -6.23 -1.28 18.56
N THR A 84 -5.07 -1.69 19.05
CA THR A 84 -4.22 -0.87 19.93
C THR A 84 -2.85 -0.71 19.28
N PRO A 85 -2.40 0.52 18.98
CA PRO A 85 -1.16 0.76 18.27
C PRO A 85 0.01 0.36 19.16
N LYS A 86 0.82 -0.56 18.65
CA LYS A 86 2.06 -1.00 19.32
C LYS A 86 3.19 -0.03 18.97
N PRO A 87 4.16 0.17 19.89
CA PRO A 87 5.36 0.93 19.57
C PRO A 87 6.18 0.17 18.53
N LEU A 88 6.85 0.91 17.64
CA LEU A 88 7.62 0.31 16.57
C LEU A 88 8.94 -0.31 17.11
N PRO A 89 9.15 -1.64 17.00
CA PRO A 89 10.33 -2.31 17.55
C PRO A 89 11.60 -2.11 16.69
N ARG A 90 11.44 -1.78 15.40
CA ARG A 90 12.53 -1.58 14.44
C ARG A 90 12.30 -0.31 13.62
N PRO A 91 13.34 0.39 13.16
CA PRO A 91 13.16 1.56 12.30
C PRO A 91 12.45 1.18 10.99
N ILE A 92 11.77 2.15 10.40
CA ILE A 92 11.17 2.03 9.05
C ILE A 92 12.20 2.37 7.98
N GLY A 93 12.13 1.69 6.84
CA GLY A 93 12.97 1.98 5.67
C GLY A 93 13.42 0.75 4.91
N LEU A 94 14.38 0.95 4.01
CA LEU A 94 15.02 -0.08 3.21
C LEU A 94 16.33 -0.54 3.86
N PRO A 95 16.65 -1.85 3.80
CA PRO A 95 17.93 -2.37 4.32
C PRO A 95 19.13 -2.02 3.42
N ARG A 96 18.89 -1.67 2.16
CA ARG A 96 19.94 -1.30 1.20
C ARG A 96 19.81 0.18 0.84
N PRO A 97 20.93 0.86 0.54
CA PRO A 97 20.89 2.24 0.11
C PRO A 97 20.08 2.37 -1.20
N PRO A 98 19.19 3.37 -1.32
CA PRO A 98 18.41 3.61 -2.51
C PRO A 98 19.32 4.08 -3.66
N ARG A 99 18.93 3.78 -4.90
CA ARG A 99 19.56 4.34 -6.09
C ARG A 99 18.62 5.34 -6.77
N SER A 100 19.21 6.35 -7.41
CA SER A 100 18.47 7.24 -8.33
C SER A 100 17.82 6.42 -9.44
N GLY A 101 16.57 6.75 -9.80
CA GLY A 101 15.79 6.00 -10.78
C GLY A 101 15.00 4.80 -10.23
N GLU A 102 15.20 4.41 -8.97
CA GLU A 102 14.36 3.38 -8.33
C GLU A 102 12.96 3.95 -8.02
N ASN A 103 11.93 3.10 -8.05
CA ASN A 103 10.53 3.47 -7.80
C ASN A 103 9.93 4.52 -8.77
N ALA A 104 10.50 4.67 -9.97
CA ALA A 104 10.05 5.66 -10.95
C ALA A 104 8.62 5.50 -11.47
N GLY A 105 7.97 4.35 -11.24
CA GLY A 105 6.67 4.03 -11.81
C GLY A 105 6.68 3.85 -13.34
N VAL A 106 7.83 4.11 -14.00
CA VAL A 106 8.02 3.89 -15.43
C VAL A 106 8.20 2.41 -15.69
N ASP A 107 7.32 1.88 -16.52
CA ASP A 107 7.35 0.50 -16.96
C ASP A 107 8.47 0.31 -18.00
N THR A 108 9.56 -0.33 -17.59
CA THR A 108 10.76 -0.53 -18.42
C THR A 108 10.63 -1.67 -19.44
N ARG A 109 9.48 -2.37 -19.47
CA ARG A 109 9.30 -3.51 -20.39
C ARG A 109 9.27 -3.06 -21.84
N SER A 110 9.77 -3.90 -22.74
CA SER A 110 9.77 -3.64 -24.19
C SER A 110 8.37 -3.77 -24.79
N TRP A 111 8.12 -3.15 -25.95
CA TRP A 111 6.84 -3.29 -26.69
C TRP A 111 6.47 -4.74 -27.00
N LYS A 112 7.47 -5.59 -27.28
CA LYS A 112 7.26 -7.02 -27.50
C LYS A 112 6.76 -7.70 -26.22
N GLN A 113 7.44 -7.47 -25.09
CA GLN A 113 7.00 -7.98 -23.79
C GLN A 113 5.59 -7.48 -23.42
N ARG A 114 5.27 -6.21 -23.71
CA ARG A 114 3.90 -5.69 -23.51
C ARG A 114 2.87 -6.52 -24.27
N ARG A 115 3.13 -6.81 -25.54
CA ARG A 115 2.25 -7.62 -26.40
C ARG A 115 2.11 -9.03 -25.87
N ASP A 116 3.23 -9.65 -25.48
CA ASP A 116 3.24 -11.02 -24.98
C ASP A 116 2.47 -11.12 -23.65
N ASP A 117 2.58 -10.10 -22.77
CA ASP A 117 1.82 -10.02 -21.52
C ASP A 117 0.29 -9.95 -21.70
N PHE A 118 -0.19 -9.47 -22.86
CA PHE A 118 -1.63 -9.44 -23.17
C PHE A 118 -2.19 -10.82 -23.53
N VAL A 119 -1.34 -11.80 -23.83
CA VAL A 119 -1.76 -13.16 -24.19
C VAL A 119 -1.44 -14.16 -23.07
N ASP A 120 -0.59 -13.78 -22.13
CA ASP A 120 -0.18 -14.59 -20.98
C ASP A 120 -1.33 -14.81 -19.98
N TYR A 121 -1.85 -16.04 -19.96
CA TYR A 121 -2.97 -16.43 -19.10
C TYR A 121 -2.63 -16.33 -17.61
N ASP A 122 -1.43 -16.72 -17.21
CA ASP A 122 -1.04 -16.75 -15.79
C ASP A 122 -0.96 -15.34 -15.23
N LYS A 123 -0.43 -14.39 -16.02
CA LYS A 123 -0.44 -12.96 -15.66
C LYS A 123 -1.86 -12.41 -15.54
N HIS A 124 -2.79 -12.85 -16.39
CA HIS A 124 -4.19 -12.45 -16.28
C HIS A 124 -4.85 -12.94 -14.98
N ILE A 125 -4.54 -14.16 -14.53
CA ILE A 125 -5.05 -14.66 -13.25
C ILE A 125 -4.53 -13.83 -12.08
N VAL A 126 -3.23 -13.52 -12.06
CA VAL A 126 -2.62 -12.67 -11.01
C VAL A 126 -3.22 -11.26 -11.04
N LYS A 127 -3.30 -10.63 -12.21
CA LYS A 127 -3.88 -9.30 -12.38
C LYS A 127 -5.34 -9.25 -11.95
N ARG A 128 -6.13 -10.28 -12.28
CA ARG A 128 -7.53 -10.39 -11.85
C ARG A 128 -7.62 -10.43 -10.33
N LYS A 129 -6.80 -11.24 -9.64
CA LYS A 129 -6.79 -11.28 -8.16
C LYS A 129 -6.52 -9.90 -7.56
N ILE A 130 -5.49 -9.20 -8.04
CA ILE A 130 -5.13 -7.85 -7.55
C ILE A 130 -6.28 -6.86 -7.79
N LEU A 131 -6.89 -6.88 -8.98
CA LEU A 131 -7.99 -5.98 -9.31
C LEU A 131 -9.24 -6.29 -8.48
N THR A 132 -9.57 -7.56 -8.31
CA THR A 132 -10.69 -8.00 -7.46
C THR A 132 -10.48 -7.57 -6.01
N GLU A 133 -9.28 -7.73 -5.45
CA GLU A 133 -8.96 -7.24 -4.09
C GLU A 133 -9.09 -5.71 -3.96
N ARG A 134 -8.65 -4.96 -4.97
CA ARG A 134 -8.80 -3.50 -5.00
C ARG A 134 -10.26 -3.07 -5.13
N MET A 135 -11.04 -3.73 -5.96
CA MET A 135 -12.47 -3.45 -6.12
C MET A 135 -13.28 -3.85 -4.88
N ALA A 136 -12.91 -4.94 -4.22
CA ALA A 136 -13.56 -5.39 -2.98
C ALA A 136 -13.21 -4.50 -1.78
N THR A 137 -12.17 -3.68 -1.88
CA THR A 137 -11.78 -2.74 -0.84
C THR A 137 -12.70 -1.51 -0.87
N PRO A 138 -13.54 -1.28 0.15
CA PRO A 138 -14.46 -0.15 0.14
C PRO A 138 -13.71 1.16 0.39
N TYR A 139 -14.11 2.22 -0.33
CA TYR A 139 -13.54 3.56 -0.21
C TYR A 139 -13.54 4.08 1.25
N PHE A 140 -14.66 3.88 1.96
CA PHE A 140 -14.84 4.35 3.34
C PHE A 140 -14.04 3.56 4.38
N ARG A 141 -13.25 2.55 3.98
CA ARG A 141 -12.47 1.76 4.92
C ARG A 141 -11.44 2.60 5.68
N GLU A 142 -10.82 3.57 5.01
CA GLU A 142 -9.87 4.45 5.67
C GLU A 142 -10.56 5.30 6.74
N TRP A 143 -11.77 5.80 6.44
CA TRP A 143 -12.56 6.57 7.39
C TRP A 143 -13.05 5.74 8.58
N SER A 144 -13.51 4.50 8.34
CA SER A 144 -13.86 3.58 9.44
C SER A 144 -12.65 3.24 10.30
N ASN A 145 -11.46 3.13 9.68
CA ASN A 145 -10.22 2.84 10.40
C ASN A 145 -9.80 4.00 11.32
N MET A 146 -10.21 5.25 11.03
CA MET A 146 -9.95 6.40 11.92
C MET A 146 -10.59 6.25 13.30
N ARG A 147 -11.63 5.42 13.44
CA ARG A 147 -12.24 5.09 14.73
C ARG A 147 -11.23 4.48 15.71
N HIS A 148 -10.24 3.77 15.19
CA HIS A 148 -9.18 3.19 16.00
C HIS A 148 -8.04 4.20 16.19
N HIS A 149 -7.85 4.67 17.42
CA HIS A 149 -6.75 5.55 17.81
C HIS A 149 -6.50 6.74 16.86
N LYS A 150 -7.58 7.39 16.39
CA LYS A 150 -7.53 8.53 15.48
C LYS A 150 -6.74 8.24 14.17
N GLY A 151 -6.76 6.98 13.71
CA GLY A 151 -6.05 6.52 12.50
C GLY A 151 -4.57 6.17 12.70
N LYS A 152 -4.05 6.20 13.94
CA LYS A 152 -2.64 5.85 14.21
C LYS A 152 -2.43 4.34 14.06
N SER A 153 -1.57 3.95 13.12
CA SER A 153 -1.17 2.55 12.91
C SER A 153 -0.09 2.07 13.89
N PHE A 154 0.76 2.98 14.37
CA PHE A 154 1.84 2.66 15.31
C PHE A 154 2.16 3.88 16.17
N VAL A 155 2.78 3.63 17.32
CA VAL A 155 3.33 4.70 18.17
C VAL A 155 4.84 4.78 17.95
N ALA A 156 5.37 5.99 17.94
CA ALA A 156 6.81 6.20 17.88
C ALA A 156 7.47 5.58 19.13
N PRO A 157 8.61 4.89 18.98
CA PRO A 157 9.33 4.38 20.14
C PRO A 157 9.88 5.56 20.96
N PRO A 158 9.88 5.48 22.30
CA PRO A 158 10.45 6.52 23.15
C PRO A 158 11.98 6.58 23.04
N ARG A 159 12.61 5.56 22.43
CA ARG A 159 14.06 5.49 22.24
C ARG A 159 14.44 5.94 20.84
N LEU A 160 15.48 6.74 20.76
CA LEU A 160 16.09 7.14 19.49
C LEU A 160 16.79 5.94 18.81
N PHE A 161 16.75 5.92 17.48
CA PHE A 161 17.49 4.95 16.69
C PHE A 161 18.95 5.39 16.52
N ARG A 162 19.89 4.47 16.74
CA ARG A 162 21.31 4.70 16.44
C ARG A 162 21.54 4.66 14.92
N ALA A 163 22.51 5.45 14.45
CA ALA A 163 22.89 5.48 13.03
C ALA A 163 23.21 4.09 12.47
N ASP A 164 23.91 3.25 13.23
CA ASP A 164 24.31 1.89 12.83
C ASP A 164 23.13 0.95 12.54
N ARG A 165 21.94 1.25 13.07
CA ARG A 165 20.72 0.44 12.90
C ARG A 165 19.64 1.16 12.12
N ALA A 166 19.86 2.40 11.71
CA ALA A 166 18.91 3.16 10.91
C ALA A 166 18.80 2.51 9.52
N LEU A 167 17.58 2.45 9.01
CA LEU A 167 17.33 2.00 7.64
C LEU A 167 17.35 3.20 6.70
N TYR A 168 17.56 2.93 5.42
CA TYR A 168 17.60 3.96 4.41
C TYR A 168 16.18 4.43 4.04
N PHE A 169 16.04 5.73 3.81
CA PHE A 169 14.82 6.30 3.25
C PHE A 169 14.63 5.83 1.80
N PRO A 170 13.44 5.40 1.38
CA PRO A 170 13.21 4.97 -0.01
C PRO A 170 13.33 6.12 -1.01
N ASN A 171 13.79 5.82 -2.23
CA ASN A 171 13.74 6.79 -3.31
C ASN A 171 12.27 7.05 -3.69
N LEU A 172 11.90 8.32 -3.74
CA LEU A 172 10.63 8.79 -4.25
C LEU A 172 10.90 9.62 -5.50
N GLN A 173 10.03 9.50 -6.50
CA GLN A 173 10.04 10.34 -7.68
C GLN A 173 8.77 11.15 -7.75
N GLY A 174 8.89 12.42 -8.12
CA GLY A 174 7.76 13.30 -8.27
C GLY A 174 8.13 14.58 -9.01
N GLN A 175 7.09 15.31 -9.41
CA GLN A 175 7.25 16.65 -9.95
C GLN A 175 7.56 17.61 -8.79
N THR A 176 8.59 18.44 -8.99
CA THR A 176 8.93 19.48 -8.01
C THR A 176 8.06 20.72 -8.21
N LEU A 177 7.90 21.53 -7.16
CA LEU A 177 7.20 22.81 -7.23
C LEU A 177 7.96 23.90 -8.01
N LEU A 178 9.17 23.59 -8.47
CA LEU A 178 9.94 24.49 -9.33
C LEU A 178 9.27 24.63 -10.69
N LYS A 179 9.45 25.80 -11.33
CA LYS A 179 8.81 26.13 -12.62
C LYS A 179 9.18 25.17 -13.74
N ASP A 180 10.27 24.43 -13.60
CA ASP A 180 10.77 23.50 -14.61
C ASP A 180 9.92 22.22 -14.72
N ALA A 181 9.04 21.93 -13.74
CA ALA A 181 8.12 20.79 -13.71
C ALA A 181 8.77 19.41 -13.96
N GLU A 182 10.09 19.32 -13.82
CA GLU A 182 10.84 18.09 -14.04
C GLU A 182 10.59 17.07 -12.93
N VAL A 183 10.50 15.79 -13.32
CA VAL A 183 10.47 14.68 -12.37
C VAL A 183 11.87 14.52 -11.79
N ARG A 184 12.00 14.65 -10.47
CA ARG A 184 13.29 14.50 -9.76
C ARG A 184 13.24 13.39 -8.72
N ASP A 185 14.39 12.76 -8.53
CA ASP A 185 14.64 11.78 -7.48
C ASP A 185 14.90 12.47 -6.14
N THR A 186 14.42 11.88 -5.05
CA THR A 186 14.75 12.34 -3.70
C THR A 186 16.16 11.94 -3.26
N THR A 187 16.69 10.82 -3.75
CA THR A 187 18.02 10.30 -3.36
C THR A 187 19.15 11.34 -3.45
N PRO A 188 19.38 12.05 -4.58
CA PRO A 188 20.46 13.04 -4.67
C PRO A 188 20.19 14.33 -3.86
N VAL A 189 18.93 14.59 -3.49
CA VAL A 189 18.57 15.79 -2.72
C VAL A 189 18.90 15.58 -1.25
N LEU A 190 18.64 14.37 -0.74
CA LEU A 190 18.77 13.99 0.67
C LEU A 190 20.14 13.40 1.02
N SER A 191 20.94 12.98 0.02
CA SER A 191 22.28 12.44 0.26
C SER A 191 23.17 13.44 0.98
N ASP A 192 23.95 12.94 1.95
CA ASP A 192 24.93 13.68 2.74
C ASP A 192 24.37 14.84 3.60
N LYS A 193 23.05 14.89 3.79
CA LYS A 193 22.36 15.93 4.58
C LYS A 193 21.49 15.33 5.66
N ILE A 194 21.43 16.02 6.80
CA ILE A 194 20.41 15.75 7.82
C ILE A 194 19.13 16.41 7.33
N SER A 195 18.11 15.59 7.03
CA SER A 195 16.86 16.04 6.42
C SER A 195 15.66 15.59 7.24
N ILE A 196 14.70 16.49 7.41
CA ILE A 196 13.37 16.19 7.96
C ILE A 196 12.42 16.21 6.76
N VAL A 197 11.72 15.09 6.53
CA VAL A 197 10.82 14.93 5.40
C VAL A 197 9.39 14.82 5.94
N SER A 198 8.57 15.84 5.68
CA SER A 198 7.12 15.78 5.89
C SER A 198 6.43 15.31 4.61
N VAL A 199 5.59 14.28 4.72
CA VAL A 199 4.82 13.74 3.59
C VAL A 199 3.34 13.82 3.95
N PHE A 200 2.58 14.57 3.15
CA PHE A 200 1.15 14.77 3.35
C PHE A 200 0.43 14.74 1.99
N SER A 201 -0.87 14.45 2.02
CA SER A 201 -1.72 14.37 0.81
C SER A 201 -2.91 15.32 0.83
N SER A 202 -3.20 15.96 1.97
CA SER A 202 -4.34 16.87 2.15
C SER A 202 -3.91 18.10 2.96
N ALA A 203 -4.62 19.22 2.76
CA ALA A 203 -4.35 20.46 3.49
C ALA A 203 -4.50 20.28 5.02
N TRP A 204 -5.48 19.48 5.47
CA TRP A 204 -5.61 19.15 6.90
C TRP A 204 -4.37 18.43 7.44
N ALA A 205 -3.85 17.45 6.69
CA ALA A 205 -2.63 16.74 7.07
C ALA A 205 -1.37 17.64 7.00
N GLU A 206 -1.36 18.64 6.13
CA GLU A 206 -0.31 19.65 6.05
C GLU A 206 -0.25 20.46 7.36
N HIS A 207 -1.37 21.04 7.79
CA HIS A 207 -1.43 21.78 9.06
C HIS A 207 -0.98 20.94 10.26
N GLN A 208 -1.40 19.67 10.30
CA GLN A 208 -0.99 18.74 11.36
C GLN A 208 0.51 18.39 11.30
N ALA A 209 1.11 18.33 10.12
CA ALA A 209 2.55 18.09 9.98
C ALA A 209 3.35 19.34 10.37
N THR A 210 2.86 20.52 9.98
CA THR A 210 3.46 21.81 10.30
C THR A 210 3.55 22.04 11.81
N SER A 211 2.52 21.68 12.59
CA SER A 211 2.56 21.83 14.05
C SER A 211 3.68 21.04 14.75
N PHE A 212 4.18 19.96 14.14
CA PHE A 212 5.32 19.20 14.68
C PHE A 212 6.69 19.77 14.28
N VAL A 213 6.75 20.59 13.22
CA VAL A 213 8.01 21.09 12.66
C VAL A 213 8.25 22.54 13.07
N GLU A 214 7.19 23.34 13.22
CA GLU A 214 7.32 24.74 13.59
C GLU A 214 7.78 24.92 15.04
N PRO A 215 8.76 25.81 15.28
CA PRO A 215 9.39 25.96 16.59
C PRO A 215 8.48 26.62 17.64
N SER A 216 7.33 27.19 17.26
CA SER A 216 6.49 28.03 18.13
C SER A 216 5.52 27.30 19.04
N GLU A 217 5.27 26.00 18.86
CA GLU A 217 4.28 25.27 19.67
C GLU A 217 4.89 24.13 20.51
N ILE A 218 6.12 23.70 20.20
CA ILE A 218 6.80 22.59 20.90
C ILE A 218 7.11 22.93 22.38
N SER A 219 7.20 24.22 22.73
CA SER A 219 7.44 24.66 24.11
C SER A 219 6.19 24.73 25.00
N ALA A 220 4.99 24.87 24.42
CA ALA A 220 3.75 25.01 25.20
C ALA A 220 3.24 23.64 25.69
N ASP A 221 3.28 22.62 24.83
CA ASP A 221 2.77 21.28 25.17
C ASP A 221 3.67 20.54 26.18
N GLN A 222 4.98 20.81 26.18
CA GLN A 222 5.91 20.27 27.19
C GLN A 222 5.75 20.95 28.55
N ALA A 223 5.35 22.22 28.59
CA ALA A 223 5.07 22.95 29.82
C ALA A 223 3.73 22.54 30.45
N VAL A 224 2.68 22.35 29.64
CA VAL A 224 1.36 21.89 30.13
C VAL A 224 1.43 20.44 30.64
N GLN A 225 2.23 19.57 30.03
CA GLN A 225 2.45 18.21 30.55
C GLN A 225 3.29 18.16 31.84
N ALA A 226 4.13 19.19 32.09
CA ALA A 226 4.90 19.30 33.32
C ALA A 226 4.06 19.85 34.48
N GLU A 227 3.14 20.80 34.24
CA GLU A 227 2.29 21.36 35.31
C GLU A 227 1.20 20.39 35.80
N PHE A 228 0.69 19.49 34.95
CA PHE A 228 -0.29 18.46 35.38
C PHE A 228 0.34 17.25 36.09
N ALA A 229 1.68 17.15 36.15
CA ALA A 229 2.38 16.05 36.81
C ALA A 229 2.69 16.31 38.30
N GLU A 230 2.43 17.52 38.81
CA GLU A 230 2.78 17.91 40.19
C GLU A 230 1.61 17.75 41.19
N GLU A 231 0.37 17.53 40.72
CA GLU A 231 -0.80 17.35 41.61
C GLU A 231 -1.14 15.90 41.98
N ASP A 232 -0.55 14.90 41.34
CA ASP A 232 -0.83 13.49 41.65
C ASP A 232 0.26 12.87 42.54
N GLY A 233 -0.06 12.76 43.83
CA GLY A 233 0.65 11.90 44.78
C GLY A 233 0.76 10.43 44.30
N PRO A 234 1.64 9.63 44.91
CA PRO A 234 2.33 8.53 44.23
C PRO A 234 1.39 7.35 43.97
N GLY A 235 0.95 7.18 42.72
CA GLY A 235 0.21 5.98 42.32
C GLY A 235 -0.45 5.93 40.94
N GLY A 236 -0.40 6.99 40.12
CA GLY A 236 -1.13 7.04 38.84
C GLY A 236 -0.24 6.86 37.61
N VAL A 237 -0.57 5.91 36.74
CA VAL A 237 0.10 5.69 35.44
C VAL A 237 -0.42 6.73 34.44
N GLY A 238 0.37 7.77 34.19
CA GLY A 238 0.00 8.92 33.35
C GLY A 238 -0.40 8.53 31.93
N THR A 239 -1.68 8.76 31.61
CA THR A 239 -2.26 8.60 30.27
C THR A 239 -2.30 9.98 29.62
N VAL A 240 -1.55 10.19 28.53
CA VAL A 240 -1.57 11.45 27.79
C VAL A 240 -2.88 11.58 27.00
N PHE A 241 -3.78 12.43 27.50
CA PHE A 241 -5.00 12.84 26.81
C PHE A 241 -4.68 13.88 25.73
N CYS A 242 -5.16 13.64 24.51
CA CYS A 242 -5.17 14.62 23.44
C CYS A 242 -6.61 15.12 23.29
N GLY A 243 -6.87 16.28 23.90
CA GLY A 243 -8.16 16.97 23.90
C GLY A 243 -8.63 17.28 22.49
N TYR A 244 -9.92 17.08 22.28
CA TYR A 244 -10.67 17.48 21.10
C TYR A 244 -11.53 18.65 21.57
N ALA A 245 -11.35 19.85 21.00
CA ALA A 245 -12.30 20.93 21.20
C ALA A 245 -13.56 20.58 20.40
N GLY A 246 -14.60 20.12 21.09
CA GLY A 246 -15.96 20.15 20.56
C GLY A 246 -16.47 21.57 20.72
N ASP A 247 -16.72 22.24 19.60
CA ASP A 247 -17.56 23.44 19.58
C ASP A 247 -19.02 22.99 19.75
N ASP A 248 -19.46 22.92 21.01
CA ASP A 248 -20.87 23.03 21.39
C ASP A 248 -21.13 24.52 21.72
N GLY A 249 -21.77 25.21 20.79
CA GLY A 249 -22.22 26.60 20.96
C GLY A 249 -23.59 26.80 20.33
N ALA A 250 -24.62 26.59 21.13
CA ALA A 250 -25.98 27.09 20.91
C ALA A 250 -26.08 28.58 21.29
N ASP A 251 -27.20 29.21 20.89
CA ASP A 251 -27.71 30.55 21.24
C ASP A 251 -27.23 31.71 20.32
N GLU A 252 -28.03 32.62 19.75
CA GLU A 252 -29.45 32.99 19.74
C GLU A 252 -29.63 33.92 18.49
N GLY A 253 -30.69 33.82 17.69
CA GLY A 253 -31.80 34.78 17.69
C GLY A 253 -31.52 36.12 16.98
N CYS A 254 -32.15 36.37 15.82
CA CYS A 254 -32.73 37.67 15.39
C CYS A 254 -33.27 37.63 13.94
N ASP A 255 -34.60 37.50 13.85
CA ASP A 255 -35.59 38.19 12.99
C ASP A 255 -35.38 38.46 11.49
N GLY A 256 -36.46 38.20 10.73
CA GLY A 256 -36.69 38.84 9.43
C GLY A 256 -37.78 38.23 8.54
N VAL A 257 -39.05 38.44 8.88
CA VAL A 257 -40.25 38.21 8.05
C VAL A 257 -40.24 39.11 6.80
N ALA A 258 -40.53 38.57 5.61
CA ALA A 258 -41.33 39.21 4.55
C ALA A 258 -41.63 38.22 3.40
N GLU A 259 -42.93 38.01 3.17
CA GLU A 259 -43.68 37.51 1.99
C GLU A 259 -43.04 36.51 1.00
#